data_AF-A0A0G1WAC6-F1
#
_entry.id   AF-A0A0G1WAC6-F1
#
_cell.length_a   1.000
_cell.length_b   1.000
_cell.length_c   1.000
_cell.angle_alpha   90.00
_cell.angle_beta   90.00
_cell.angle_gamma   90.00
#
_symmetry.space_group_name_H-M   'P 1'
#
loop_
_entity.id
_entity.type
_entity.pdbx_description
1 polymer ?
#
loop_
_entity_poly.entity_id
_entity_poly.type
_entity_poly.pdbx_seq_one_letter_code
_entity_poly.pdbx_strand_id
1 'polypeptide(L)'
;MNKNTAFLLNEGYQLGRLQDKKHADDDLPVESIVVSDGKGASQVYVATSTRVMLIGREIPGGPLGEDCGIICGEDIRSDSRSENTLGGGRVEAFMGEFRAEGDTEAEESVLDCLFREVEAELGLKLVPDSVMLVGVRMISEKNSRELKRINSKICVDAYFAGIVDERLSAFRAKDGEVGNRRVLSPEELLGKPKWGERNMLPQTQRLALATGIITTSDLFENSLPEYITKMLRRSLPLARSVYRSSPWIENFMPLIQQ
;
A
#
# COMPACT_ATOMS: atom_id res chain seq x y z
N MET A 1 23.66 -8.82 8.07
CA MET A 1 22.21 -9.11 8.02
C MET A 1 21.77 -9.70 9.35
N ASN A 2 20.70 -9.19 9.97
CA ASN A 2 20.23 -9.69 11.28
C ASN A 2 19.49 -11.05 11.11
N LYS A 3 19.32 -11.79 12.21
CA LYS A 3 18.68 -13.14 12.17
C LYS A 3 17.22 -13.10 11.69
N ASN A 4 16.49 -12.02 11.98
CA ASN A 4 15.08 -11.87 11.59
C ASN A 4 14.95 -11.68 10.07
N THR A 5 15.76 -10.80 9.48
CA THR A 5 15.83 -10.59 8.03
C THR A 5 16.19 -11.90 7.32
N ALA A 6 17.19 -12.65 7.82
CA ALA A 6 17.57 -13.92 7.23
C ALA A 6 16.43 -14.96 7.26
N PHE A 7 15.67 -15.00 8.36
CA PHE A 7 14.49 -15.86 8.48
C PHE A 7 13.39 -15.46 7.48
N LEU A 8 13.06 -14.18 7.40
CA LEU A 8 12.00 -13.67 6.51
C LEU A 8 12.35 -13.86 5.02
N LEU A 9 13.62 -13.71 4.63
CA LEU A 9 14.05 -14.03 3.26
C LEU A 9 13.83 -15.51 2.91
N ASN A 10 14.01 -16.42 3.88
CA ASN A 10 13.70 -17.84 3.68
C ASN A 10 12.18 -18.11 3.59
N GLU A 11 11.37 -17.28 4.24
CA GLU A 11 9.90 -17.33 4.16
C GLU A 11 9.34 -16.67 2.87
N GLY A 12 10.22 -16.18 1.98
CA GLY A 12 9.85 -15.67 0.67
C GLY A 12 9.75 -14.14 0.58
N TYR A 13 10.13 -13.40 1.62
CA TYR A 13 10.31 -11.95 1.52
C TYR A 13 11.49 -11.61 0.61
N GLN A 14 11.48 -10.42 0.03
CA GLN A 14 12.62 -9.85 -0.71
C GLN A 14 13.07 -8.54 -0.06
N LEU A 15 14.30 -8.12 -0.32
CA LEU A 15 14.78 -6.80 0.09
C LEU A 15 14.32 -5.77 -0.94
N GLY A 16 13.73 -4.66 -0.51
CA GLY A 16 13.25 -3.59 -1.38
C GLY A 16 13.85 -2.25 -1.01
N ARG A 17 14.26 -1.46 -2.00
CA ARG A 17 14.73 -0.09 -1.82
C ARG A 17 14.08 0.83 -2.85
N LEU A 18 13.61 1.99 -2.39
CA LEU A 18 13.15 3.07 -3.26
C LEU A 18 14.36 3.83 -3.79
N GLN A 19 14.30 4.29 -5.05
CA GLN A 19 15.28 5.24 -5.54
C GLN A 19 15.09 6.59 -4.81
N ASP A 20 16.14 7.05 -4.14
CA ASP A 20 16.23 8.41 -3.57
C ASP A 20 17.22 9.22 -4.41
N LYS A 21 16.83 10.46 -4.78
CA LYS A 21 17.69 11.44 -5.46
C LYS A 21 19.02 11.69 -4.72
N LYS A 22 19.11 11.36 -3.42
CA LYS A 22 20.34 11.48 -2.62
C LYS A 22 21.37 10.36 -2.85
N HIS A 23 20.98 9.22 -3.41
CA HIS A 23 21.89 8.13 -3.72
C HIS A 23 22.34 8.24 -5.18
N ALA A 24 23.29 9.15 -5.41
CA ALA A 24 23.78 9.59 -6.72
C ALA A 24 24.58 8.55 -7.54
N ASP A 25 24.67 7.30 -7.08
CA ASP A 25 25.48 6.26 -7.74
C ASP A 25 24.69 5.34 -8.70
N ASP A 26 23.35 5.42 -8.70
CA ASP A 26 22.50 4.64 -9.61
C ASP A 26 21.79 5.61 -10.57
N ASP A 27 22.09 5.52 -11.87
CA ASP A 27 21.48 6.27 -12.98
C ASP A 27 20.03 5.78 -13.25
N LEU A 28 19.25 5.66 -12.18
CA LEU A 28 17.91 5.09 -12.17
C LEU A 28 16.84 6.18 -12.03
N PRO A 29 15.71 6.06 -12.76
CA PRO A 29 14.57 6.96 -12.64
C PRO A 29 14.01 7.01 -11.20
N VAL A 30 13.45 8.16 -10.80
CA VAL A 30 12.96 8.44 -9.43
C VAL A 30 11.77 7.58 -9.00
N GLU A 31 11.08 6.98 -9.96
CA GLU A 31 9.99 6.03 -9.75
C GLU A 31 10.45 4.57 -9.58
N SER A 32 11.77 4.33 -9.59
CA SER A 32 12.32 2.99 -9.56
C SER A 32 12.27 2.36 -8.17
N ILE A 33 11.96 1.07 -8.13
CA ILE A 33 12.10 0.22 -6.95
C ILE A 33 13.09 -0.89 -7.28
N VAL A 34 14.17 -0.96 -6.51
CA VAL A 34 15.17 -2.02 -6.62
C VAL A 34 14.81 -3.11 -5.64
N VAL A 35 14.67 -4.34 -6.14
CA VAL A 35 14.36 -5.51 -5.32
C VAL A 35 15.43 -6.57 -5.47
N SER A 36 15.86 -7.18 -4.37
CA SER A 36 16.85 -8.26 -4.38
C SER A 36 16.47 -9.40 -3.45
N ASP A 37 16.97 -10.60 -3.77
CA ASP A 37 16.81 -11.81 -2.95
C ASP A 37 17.85 -11.92 -1.83
N GLY A 38 18.70 -10.90 -1.67
CA GLY A 38 19.83 -10.89 -0.73
C GLY A 38 21.01 -11.78 -1.13
N LYS A 39 20.98 -12.44 -2.31
CA LYS A 39 22.02 -13.35 -2.80
C LYS A 39 22.77 -12.85 -4.03
N GLY A 40 22.37 -11.71 -4.62
CA GLY A 40 23.24 -10.91 -5.48
C GLY A 40 22.60 -10.37 -6.76
N ALA A 41 21.47 -10.92 -7.21
CA ALA A 41 20.74 -10.35 -8.34
C ALA A 41 19.72 -9.33 -7.83
N SER A 42 19.79 -8.10 -8.34
CA SER A 42 18.77 -7.09 -8.11
C SER A 42 17.96 -6.89 -9.39
N GLN A 43 16.65 -6.77 -9.25
CA GLN A 43 15.72 -6.43 -10.31
C GLN A 43 15.18 -5.02 -10.08
N VAL A 44 15.13 -4.24 -11.17
CA VAL A 44 14.55 -2.89 -11.14
C VAL A 44 13.12 -2.94 -11.67
N TYR A 45 12.21 -2.40 -10.88
CA TYR A 45 10.81 -2.20 -11.20
C TYR A 45 10.49 -0.72 -11.35
N VAL A 46 9.43 -0.41 -12.09
CA VAL A 46 8.90 0.94 -12.26
C VAL A 46 7.58 1.04 -11.49
N ALA A 47 7.55 1.85 -10.43
CA ALA A 47 6.31 2.10 -9.71
C ALA A 47 5.41 3.03 -10.54
N THR A 48 4.19 2.58 -10.83
CA THR A 48 3.19 3.38 -11.57
C THR A 48 2.01 3.78 -10.70
N SER A 49 1.88 3.18 -9.52
CA SER A 49 0.92 3.58 -8.49
C SER A 49 1.45 3.29 -7.10
N THR A 50 0.84 3.93 -6.12
CA THR A 50 1.13 3.73 -4.70
C THR A 50 -0.14 3.43 -3.93
N ARG A 51 -0.03 2.67 -2.85
CA ARG A 51 -1.11 2.44 -1.89
C ARG A 51 -0.54 2.32 -0.49
N VAL A 52 -1.29 2.77 0.51
CA VAL A 52 -0.85 2.68 1.91
C VAL A 52 -1.92 2.11 2.83
N MET A 53 -1.49 1.21 3.72
CA MET A 53 -2.22 0.87 4.93
C MET A 53 -1.76 1.83 6.04
N LEU A 54 -2.61 2.77 6.44
CA LEU A 54 -2.35 3.61 7.60
C LEU A 54 -3.18 3.13 8.79
N ILE A 55 -2.53 2.88 9.92
CA ILE A 55 -3.19 2.57 11.19
C ILE A 55 -3.36 3.87 11.95
N GLY A 56 -4.58 4.18 12.40
CA GLY A 56 -4.84 5.38 13.18
C GLY A 56 -6.04 5.26 14.09
N ARG A 57 -6.34 6.33 14.81
CA ARG A 57 -7.45 6.40 15.76
C ARG A 57 -8.42 7.49 15.38
N GLU A 58 -9.70 7.21 15.51
CA GLU A 58 -10.73 8.23 15.42
C GLU A 58 -10.78 9.06 16.71
N ILE A 59 -11.31 10.27 16.65
CA ILE A 59 -11.71 11.01 17.86
C ILE A 59 -12.77 10.23 18.66
N PRO A 60 -12.81 10.38 20.00
CA PRO A 60 -13.81 9.71 20.83
C PRO A 60 -15.24 9.98 20.37
N GLY A 61 -16.05 8.93 20.33
CA GLY A 61 -17.45 8.97 19.89
C GLY A 61 -17.69 8.44 18.47
N GLY A 62 -16.63 8.09 17.74
CA GLY A 62 -16.73 7.36 16.46
C GLY A 62 -17.04 5.87 16.61
N PRO A 63 -17.35 5.15 15.50
CA PRO A 63 -17.69 3.72 15.48
C PRO A 63 -16.66 2.79 16.16
N LEU A 64 -15.38 3.18 16.20
CA LEU A 64 -14.32 2.42 16.87
C LEU A 64 -14.09 2.81 18.34
N GLY A 65 -14.77 3.84 18.85
CA GLY A 65 -14.60 4.30 20.23
C GLY A 65 -13.16 4.74 20.51
N GLU A 66 -12.45 3.99 21.35
CA GLU A 66 -11.03 4.22 21.67
C GLU A 66 -10.05 3.30 20.93
N ASP A 67 -10.57 2.36 20.12
CA ASP A 67 -9.75 1.42 19.36
C ASP A 67 -9.11 2.09 18.14
N CYS A 68 -8.01 1.50 17.65
CA CYS A 68 -7.43 1.86 16.36
C CYS A 68 -8.04 1.04 15.22
N GLY A 69 -7.97 1.60 14.02
CA GLY A 69 -8.37 0.93 12.78
C GLY A 69 -7.50 1.37 11.62
N ILE A 70 -7.96 1.04 10.42
CA ILE A 70 -7.33 1.42 9.17
C ILE A 70 -7.99 2.69 8.65
N ILE A 71 -7.17 3.67 8.31
CA ILE A 71 -7.62 4.93 7.72
C ILE A 71 -7.91 4.69 6.24
N CYS A 72 -9.12 5.05 5.82
CA CYS A 72 -9.55 4.96 4.43
C CYS A 72 -10.46 6.15 4.07
N GLY A 73 -10.76 6.31 2.79
CA GLY A 73 -11.73 7.30 2.31
C GLY A 73 -12.95 6.61 1.69
N GLU A 74 -14.10 7.26 1.76
CA GLU A 74 -15.28 6.86 0.97
C GLU A 74 -14.97 6.91 -0.52
N ASP A 75 -15.31 5.87 -1.26
CA ASP A 75 -15.21 5.88 -2.72
C ASP A 75 -16.51 6.45 -3.29
N ILE A 76 -16.46 7.68 -3.80
CA ILE A 76 -17.64 8.42 -4.27
C ILE A 76 -17.84 8.37 -5.79
N ARG A 77 -17.01 7.60 -6.50
CA ARG A 77 -17.20 7.39 -7.95
C ARG A 77 -18.54 6.72 -8.23
N SER A 78 -19.27 7.25 -9.21
CA SER A 78 -20.62 6.81 -9.54
C SER A 78 -20.70 5.36 -10.01
N ASP A 79 -19.64 4.84 -10.60
CA ASP A 79 -19.50 3.47 -11.09
C ASP A 79 -18.76 2.54 -10.11
N SER A 80 -18.39 3.03 -8.91
CA SER A 80 -17.63 2.21 -7.98
C SER A 80 -18.43 1.02 -7.47
N ARG A 81 -17.77 -0.14 -7.53
CA ARG A 81 -18.23 -1.39 -6.93
C ARG A 81 -17.80 -1.55 -5.47
N SER A 82 -17.16 -0.51 -4.92
CA SER A 82 -16.63 -0.50 -3.56
C SER A 82 -17.16 0.69 -2.78
N GLU A 83 -17.19 0.59 -1.45
CA GLU A 83 -17.61 1.67 -0.57
C GLU A 83 -16.46 2.56 -0.13
N ASN A 84 -15.24 2.02 -0.07
CA ASN A 84 -14.07 2.73 0.42
C ASN A 84 -12.85 2.46 -0.48
N THR A 85 -11.84 3.32 -0.33
CA THR A 85 -10.50 3.18 -0.91
C THR A 85 -9.44 3.49 0.14
N LEU A 86 -8.32 2.78 0.08
CA LEU A 86 -7.09 3.15 0.77
C LEU A 86 -6.44 4.34 0.07
N GLY A 87 -5.67 5.12 0.84
CA GLY A 87 -4.93 6.26 0.31
C GLY A 87 -3.84 5.84 -0.67
N GLY A 88 -3.58 6.71 -1.63
CA GLY A 88 -2.51 6.59 -2.62
C GLY A 88 -3.06 6.63 -4.04
N GLY A 89 -2.20 6.95 -4.99
CA GLY A 89 -2.64 7.29 -6.33
C GLY A 89 -1.69 6.81 -7.40
N ARG A 90 -1.67 7.51 -8.52
CA ARG A 90 -0.80 7.20 -9.66
C ARG A 90 0.47 8.00 -9.55
N VAL A 91 1.58 7.37 -9.90
CA VAL A 91 2.85 8.09 -10.08
C VAL A 91 2.77 8.78 -11.43
N GLU A 92 2.61 10.10 -11.41
CA GLU A 92 2.37 10.92 -12.60
C GLU A 92 3.67 11.11 -13.40
N ALA A 93 3.63 10.82 -14.70
CA ALA A 93 4.67 11.28 -15.63
C ALA A 93 4.43 12.72 -16.08
N PHE A 94 3.18 13.03 -16.41
CA PHE A 94 2.71 14.32 -16.89
C PHE A 94 1.19 14.38 -16.68
N MET A 95 0.69 15.53 -16.22
CA MET A 95 -0.70 15.84 -15.85
C MET A 95 -1.77 14.78 -16.24
N GLY A 96 -2.01 13.82 -15.34
CA GLY A 96 -3.21 12.96 -15.37
C GLY A 96 -3.24 11.76 -16.35
N GLU A 97 -2.18 11.48 -17.12
CA GLU A 97 -2.15 10.35 -18.07
C GLU A 97 -1.42 9.11 -17.53
N PHE A 98 -1.86 7.91 -17.97
CA PHE A 98 -1.15 6.66 -17.66
C PHE A 98 0.05 6.48 -18.58
N ARG A 99 1.20 6.19 -17.98
CA ARG A 99 2.41 5.89 -18.74
C ARG A 99 2.31 4.62 -19.59
N ALA A 100 2.97 4.66 -20.73
CA ALA A 100 3.13 3.60 -21.73
C ALA A 100 4.62 3.39 -22.11
N GLU A 101 4.89 2.32 -22.86
CA GLU A 101 6.23 2.04 -23.38
C GLU A 101 6.69 3.18 -24.31
N GLY A 102 7.89 3.73 -24.06
CA GLY A 102 8.45 4.85 -24.80
C GLY A 102 8.24 6.23 -24.15
N ASP A 103 7.48 6.30 -23.04
CA ASP A 103 7.32 7.55 -22.30
C ASP A 103 8.58 7.94 -21.53
N THR A 104 8.75 9.26 -21.32
CA THR A 104 9.81 9.83 -20.47
C THR A 104 9.67 9.40 -19.01
N GLU A 105 10.75 9.57 -18.24
CA GLU A 105 10.79 9.30 -16.80
C GLU A 105 9.72 10.10 -16.03
N ALA A 106 9.33 9.61 -14.86
CA ALA A 106 8.39 10.34 -14.02
C ALA A 106 9.06 11.60 -13.43
N GLU A 107 8.29 12.67 -13.25
CA GLU A 107 8.80 13.88 -12.60
C GLU A 107 8.74 13.80 -11.07
N GLU A 108 7.77 13.04 -10.54
CA GLU A 108 7.58 12.83 -9.10
C GLU A 108 8.16 11.48 -8.63
N SER A 109 8.72 11.47 -7.40
CA SER A 109 9.17 10.23 -6.79
C SER A 109 7.98 9.40 -6.27
N VAL A 110 8.23 8.12 -5.98
CA VAL A 110 7.20 7.21 -5.42
C VAL A 110 6.64 7.76 -4.08
N LEU A 111 7.49 8.31 -3.21
CA LEU A 111 7.05 8.88 -1.93
C LEU A 111 6.32 10.21 -2.10
N ASP A 112 6.78 11.06 -3.02
CA ASP A 112 6.10 12.34 -3.28
C ASP A 112 4.67 12.11 -3.78
N CYS A 113 4.50 11.16 -4.71
CA CYS A 113 3.18 10.69 -5.16
C CYS A 113 2.33 10.21 -3.97
N LEU A 114 2.86 9.31 -3.14
CA LEU A 114 2.14 8.79 -1.98
C LEU A 114 1.67 9.91 -1.05
N PHE A 115 2.55 10.86 -0.72
CA PHE A 115 2.24 11.93 0.23
C PHE A 115 1.24 12.94 -0.34
N ARG A 116 1.39 13.31 -1.61
CA ARG A 116 0.45 14.17 -2.33
C ARG A 116 -0.96 13.58 -2.29
N GLU A 117 -1.09 12.29 -2.62
CA GLU A 117 -2.37 11.60 -2.68
C GLU A 117 -2.99 11.40 -1.30
N VAL A 118 -2.19 11.01 -0.30
CA VAL A 118 -2.68 10.86 1.08
C VAL A 118 -3.13 12.20 1.68
N GLU A 119 -2.43 13.29 1.39
CA GLU A 119 -2.87 14.63 1.83
C GLU A 119 -4.17 15.04 1.14
N ALA A 120 -4.29 14.80 -0.18
CA ALA A 120 -5.48 15.16 -0.94
C ALA A 120 -6.72 14.34 -0.54
N GLU A 121 -6.58 13.01 -0.47
CA GLU A 121 -7.69 12.08 -0.25
C GLU A 121 -8.04 11.94 1.24
N LEU A 122 -7.04 11.96 2.12
CA LEU A 122 -7.21 11.67 3.55
C LEU A 122 -6.88 12.87 4.44
N GLY A 123 -6.33 13.98 3.92
CA GLY A 123 -6.03 15.15 4.75
C GLY A 123 -4.93 14.89 5.79
N LEU A 124 -4.01 13.98 5.49
CA LEU A 124 -2.91 13.60 6.37
C LEU A 124 -1.58 13.99 5.74
N LYS A 125 -0.79 14.75 6.47
CA LYS A 125 0.58 15.07 6.08
C LYS A 125 1.52 14.00 6.60
N LEU A 126 2.02 13.18 5.69
CA LEU A 126 3.00 12.15 6.00
C LEU A 126 4.42 12.71 5.80
N VAL A 127 5.37 12.07 6.48
CA VAL A 127 6.81 12.31 6.31
C VAL A 127 7.49 10.99 5.91
N PRO A 128 8.67 11.00 5.25
CA PRO A 128 9.38 9.78 4.82
C PRO A 128 9.42 8.66 5.86
N ASP A 129 9.75 8.99 7.11
CA ASP A 129 9.92 8.01 8.19
C ASP A 129 8.60 7.49 8.79
N SER A 130 7.45 8.02 8.36
CA SER A 130 6.12 7.62 8.86
C SER A 130 5.54 6.39 8.14
N VAL A 131 6.17 5.98 7.03
CA VAL A 131 5.72 4.85 6.22
C VAL A 131 6.89 3.95 5.84
N MET A 132 6.60 2.68 5.60
CA MET A 132 7.56 1.70 5.13
C MET A 132 7.02 0.95 3.92
N LEU A 133 7.86 0.72 2.92
CA LEU A 133 7.58 -0.14 1.78
C LEU A 133 7.50 -1.59 2.28
N VAL A 134 6.32 -2.20 2.15
CA VAL A 134 6.03 -3.55 2.64
C VAL A 134 5.76 -4.54 1.51
N GLY A 135 5.61 -4.05 0.28
CA GLY A 135 5.38 -4.93 -0.85
C GLY A 135 5.29 -4.21 -2.18
N VAL A 136 5.35 -5.00 -3.25
CA VAL A 136 5.01 -4.56 -4.60
C VAL A 136 4.04 -5.56 -5.23
N ARG A 137 3.13 -5.07 -6.07
CA ARG A 137 2.31 -5.93 -6.95
C ARG A 137 2.63 -5.65 -8.39
N MET A 138 3.04 -6.68 -9.11
CA MET A 138 3.23 -6.64 -10.56
C MET A 138 1.89 -6.41 -11.27
N ILE A 139 1.89 -5.50 -12.23
CA ILE A 139 0.69 -5.14 -12.98
C ILE A 139 0.66 -5.96 -14.27
N SER A 140 -0.45 -6.63 -14.53
CA SER A 140 -0.68 -7.32 -15.80
C SER A 140 -1.37 -6.40 -16.81
N GLU A 141 -1.13 -6.65 -18.09
CA GLU A 141 -1.86 -6.02 -19.19
C GLU A 141 -3.36 -6.33 -19.13
N LYS A 142 -4.19 -5.42 -19.62
CA LYS A 142 -5.64 -5.57 -19.56
C LYS A 142 -6.07 -6.83 -20.32
N ASN A 143 -6.80 -7.72 -19.64
CA ASN A 143 -7.25 -9.01 -20.17
C ASN A 143 -6.12 -9.98 -20.58
N SER A 144 -4.90 -9.82 -20.03
CA SER A 144 -3.76 -10.67 -20.29
C SER A 144 -3.08 -11.12 -18.98
N ARG A 145 -2.31 -12.20 -19.05
CA ARG A 145 -1.38 -12.62 -17.98
C ARG A 145 0.01 -12.00 -18.14
N GLU A 146 0.27 -11.34 -19.27
CA GLU A 146 1.52 -10.66 -19.53
C GLU A 146 1.69 -9.47 -18.58
N LEU A 147 2.89 -9.29 -18.05
CA LEU A 147 3.21 -8.18 -17.16
C LEU A 147 3.41 -6.90 -17.98
N LYS A 148 2.74 -5.82 -17.56
CA LYS A 148 2.89 -4.49 -18.14
C LYS A 148 4.33 -4.01 -17.95
N ARG A 149 4.88 -3.39 -19.00
CA ARG A 149 6.23 -2.84 -19.01
C ARG A 149 6.25 -1.38 -19.45
N ILE A 150 7.25 -0.66 -18.95
CA ILE A 150 7.65 0.68 -19.43
C ILE A 150 9.17 0.67 -19.54
N ASN A 151 9.68 0.99 -20.73
CA ASN A 151 11.10 1.02 -21.07
C ASN A 151 11.78 -0.31 -20.64
N SER A 152 11.17 -1.43 -21.05
CA SER A 152 11.55 -2.81 -20.71
C SER A 152 11.49 -3.22 -19.23
N LYS A 153 11.19 -2.31 -18.29
CA LYS A 153 11.05 -2.59 -16.86
C LYS A 153 9.62 -2.96 -16.49
N ILE A 154 9.43 -3.86 -15.53
CA ILE A 154 8.10 -4.32 -15.09
C ILE A 154 7.43 -3.22 -14.26
N CYS A 155 6.17 -2.95 -14.56
CA CYS A 155 5.34 -2.01 -13.81
C CYS A 155 4.80 -2.62 -12.52
N VAL A 156 4.87 -1.86 -11.43
CA VAL A 156 4.38 -2.28 -10.12
C VAL A 156 3.50 -1.22 -9.45
N ASP A 157 2.62 -1.71 -8.59
CA ASP A 157 1.94 -0.95 -7.55
C ASP A 157 2.75 -1.08 -6.26
N ALA A 158 3.21 0.04 -5.70
CA ALA A 158 4.04 0.07 -4.49
C ALA A 158 3.17 0.18 -3.24
N TYR A 159 3.36 -0.74 -2.28
CA TYR A 159 2.56 -0.79 -1.06
C TYR A 159 3.34 -0.39 0.16
N PHE A 160 2.72 0.50 0.93
CA PHE A 160 3.27 1.06 2.13
C PHE A 160 2.43 0.69 3.35
N ALA A 161 3.05 0.65 4.51
CA ALA A 161 2.39 0.59 5.81
C ALA A 161 2.90 1.73 6.68
N GLY A 162 2.02 2.36 7.44
CA GLY A 162 2.38 3.45 8.35
C GLY A 162 1.44 3.54 9.55
N ILE A 163 1.87 4.28 10.57
CA ILE A 163 1.09 4.51 11.79
C ILE A 163 0.95 6.00 12.01
N VAL A 164 -0.29 6.44 12.20
CA VAL A 164 -0.65 7.80 12.57
C VAL A 164 -1.26 7.74 13.98
N ASP A 165 -0.43 8.00 15.00
CA ASP A 165 -0.84 7.88 16.42
C ASP A 165 -1.75 9.04 16.88
N GLU A 166 -2.04 10.00 16.01
CA GLU A 166 -2.92 11.13 16.30
C GLU A 166 -4.40 10.75 16.24
N ARG A 167 -5.22 11.39 17.09
CA ARG A 167 -6.68 11.28 17.02
C ARG A 167 -7.20 12.10 15.85
N LEU A 168 -7.78 11.41 14.87
CA LEU A 168 -8.19 12.00 13.60
C LEU A 168 -9.59 12.59 13.70
N SER A 169 -9.69 13.90 13.46
CA SER A 169 -10.98 14.57 13.30
C SER A 169 -11.66 14.13 12.00
N ALA A 170 -12.95 14.47 11.85
CA ALA A 170 -13.61 14.36 10.56
C ALA A 170 -12.83 15.14 9.49
N PHE A 171 -12.69 14.54 8.32
CA PHE A 171 -12.10 15.16 7.13
C PHE A 171 -12.92 14.73 5.92
N ARG A 172 -13.11 15.65 4.98
CA ARG A 172 -13.70 15.37 3.67
C ARG A 172 -12.76 15.92 2.62
N ALA A 173 -12.38 15.08 1.67
CA ALA A 173 -11.59 15.52 0.54
C ALA A 173 -12.33 16.64 -0.21
N LYS A 174 -11.59 17.66 -0.62
CA LYS A 174 -12.18 18.86 -1.23
C LYS A 174 -12.55 18.62 -2.70
N ASP A 175 -11.79 17.76 -3.38
CA ASP A 175 -11.91 17.46 -4.80
C ASP A 175 -11.65 15.97 -5.04
N GLY A 176 -12.15 15.43 -6.17
CA GLY A 176 -11.74 14.11 -6.67
C GLY A 176 -12.72 12.95 -6.45
N GLU A 177 -12.15 11.75 -6.32
CA GLU A 177 -12.84 10.45 -6.29
C GLU A 177 -13.16 9.95 -4.87
N VAL A 178 -12.73 10.70 -3.86
CA VAL A 178 -12.81 10.33 -2.43
C VAL A 178 -13.73 11.26 -1.65
N GLY A 179 -14.54 10.72 -0.75
CA GLY A 179 -15.48 11.45 0.10
C GLY A 179 -14.94 11.70 1.52
N ASN A 180 -15.68 11.26 2.53
CA ASN A 180 -15.24 11.40 3.92
C ASN A 180 -14.11 10.42 4.25
N ARG A 181 -13.13 10.87 5.04
CA ARG A 181 -12.18 10.00 5.72
C ARG A 181 -12.91 9.21 6.80
N ARG A 182 -12.59 7.93 6.89
CA ARG A 182 -13.10 6.97 7.88
C ARG A 182 -11.93 6.23 8.52
N VAL A 183 -12.17 5.73 9.74
CA VAL A 183 -11.29 4.76 10.37
C VAL A 183 -12.13 3.51 10.61
N LEU A 184 -11.82 2.42 9.90
CA LEU A 184 -12.61 1.19 9.93
C LEU A 184 -11.78 0.03 10.47
N SER A 185 -12.46 -0.96 11.05
CA SER A 185 -11.77 -2.15 11.53
C SER A 185 -11.16 -2.93 10.35
N PRO A 186 -9.98 -3.57 10.52
CA PRO A 186 -9.45 -4.43 9.47
C PRO A 186 -10.42 -5.56 9.09
N GLU A 187 -11.19 -6.08 10.06
CA GLU A 187 -12.19 -7.13 9.83
C GLU A 187 -13.30 -6.69 8.88
N GLU A 188 -13.77 -5.45 9.01
CA GLU A 188 -14.77 -4.86 8.13
C GLU A 188 -14.21 -4.70 6.71
N LEU A 189 -13.04 -4.09 6.57
CA LEU A 189 -12.40 -3.86 5.27
C LEU A 189 -12.00 -5.15 4.54
N LEU A 190 -11.58 -6.17 5.30
CA LEU A 190 -11.23 -7.48 4.76
C LEU A 190 -12.43 -8.42 4.62
N GLY A 191 -13.62 -8.01 5.07
CA GLY A 191 -14.84 -8.79 4.97
C GLY A 191 -15.20 -9.13 3.51
N LYS A 192 -15.93 -10.24 3.33
CA LYS A 192 -16.61 -10.49 2.04
C LYS A 192 -17.96 -9.76 2.09
N PRO A 193 -18.34 -9.01 1.04
CA PRO A 193 -19.67 -8.41 1.00
C PRO A 193 -20.73 -9.50 0.96
N LYS A 194 -21.92 -9.23 1.50
CA LYS A 194 -23.07 -10.11 1.28
C LYS A 194 -23.58 -9.96 -0.15
N TRP A 195 -24.43 -10.89 -0.57
CA TRP A 195 -25.01 -10.86 -1.91
C TRP A 195 -25.80 -9.56 -2.12
N GLY A 196 -25.46 -8.81 -3.18
CA GLY A 196 -26.08 -7.53 -3.50
C GLY A 196 -25.44 -6.29 -2.83
N GLU A 197 -24.48 -6.48 -1.92
CA GLU A 197 -23.73 -5.37 -1.30
C GLU A 197 -22.49 -4.99 -2.13
N ARG A 198 -22.06 -3.73 -2.00
CA ARG A 198 -20.78 -3.27 -2.56
C ARG A 198 -19.62 -3.90 -1.77
N ASN A 199 -18.46 -4.02 -2.39
CA ASN A 199 -17.26 -4.46 -1.67
C ASN A 199 -16.82 -3.37 -0.69
N MET A 200 -16.26 -3.73 0.47
CA MET A 200 -15.71 -2.70 1.37
C MET A 200 -14.49 -2.00 0.78
N LEU A 201 -13.64 -2.76 0.07
CA LEU A 201 -12.51 -2.28 -0.71
C LEU A 201 -12.46 -2.96 -2.08
N PRO A 202 -11.83 -2.35 -3.10
CA PRO A 202 -11.45 -3.05 -4.32
C PRO A 202 -10.62 -4.30 -4.00
N GLN A 203 -10.80 -5.39 -4.74
CA GLN A 203 -10.12 -6.67 -4.46
C GLN A 203 -8.60 -6.56 -4.35
N THR A 204 -8.00 -5.70 -5.17
CA THR A 204 -6.55 -5.47 -5.19
C THR A 204 -6.08 -4.73 -3.94
N GLN A 205 -6.86 -3.74 -3.46
CA GLN A 205 -6.60 -3.05 -2.21
C GLN A 205 -6.90 -3.92 -0.98
N ARG A 206 -7.88 -4.82 -1.08
CA ARG A 206 -8.15 -5.81 -0.02
C ARG A 206 -6.97 -6.79 0.14
N LEU A 207 -6.37 -7.23 -0.98
CA LEU A 207 -5.13 -8.01 -0.94
C LEU A 207 -3.97 -7.17 -0.37
N ALA A 208 -3.83 -5.92 -0.81
CA ALA A 208 -2.81 -5.01 -0.29
C ALA A 208 -2.91 -4.81 1.23
N LEU A 209 -4.11 -4.59 1.75
CA LEU A 209 -4.38 -4.49 3.18
C LEU A 209 -4.00 -5.78 3.91
N ALA A 210 -4.40 -6.93 3.36
CA ALA A 210 -4.05 -8.22 3.93
C ALA A 210 -2.53 -8.42 4.00
N THR A 211 -1.79 -8.10 2.94
CA THR A 211 -0.33 -8.18 2.96
C THR A 211 0.28 -7.17 3.93
N GLY A 212 -0.22 -5.93 3.97
CA GLY A 212 0.23 -4.91 4.91
C GLY A 212 0.10 -5.37 6.37
N ILE A 213 -1.02 -6.00 6.74
CA ILE A 213 -1.22 -6.57 8.08
C ILE A 213 -0.23 -7.70 8.36
N ILE A 214 -0.06 -8.64 7.42
CA ILE A 214 0.86 -9.77 7.59
C ILE A 214 2.30 -9.28 7.75
N THR A 215 2.77 -8.45 6.83
CA THR A 215 4.13 -7.93 6.82
C THR A 215 4.41 -7.04 8.02
N THR A 216 3.47 -6.19 8.43
CA THR A 216 3.63 -5.36 9.63
C THR A 216 3.72 -6.20 10.89
N SER A 217 2.90 -7.27 11.01
CA SER A 217 2.99 -8.21 12.12
C SER A 217 4.33 -8.95 12.12
N ASP A 218 4.71 -9.54 10.99
CA ASP A 218 5.93 -10.35 10.88
C ASP A 218 7.20 -9.52 11.13
N LEU A 219 7.23 -8.24 10.74
CA LEU A 219 8.39 -7.36 10.90
C LEU A 219 8.44 -6.64 12.26
N PHE A 220 7.30 -6.17 12.78
CA PHE A 220 7.29 -5.13 13.81
C PHE A 220 6.45 -5.44 15.05
N GLU A 221 5.71 -6.56 15.12
CA GLU A 221 4.75 -6.83 16.20
C GLU A 221 5.31 -6.62 17.62
N ASN A 222 6.58 -6.95 17.84
CA ASN A 222 7.24 -6.82 19.14
C ASN A 222 7.68 -5.39 19.50
N SER A 223 7.72 -4.47 18.53
CA SER A 223 8.06 -3.06 18.72
C SER A 223 6.86 -2.12 18.67
N LEU A 224 5.68 -2.63 18.33
CA LEU A 224 4.46 -1.84 18.21
C LEU A 224 3.78 -1.62 19.57
N PRO A 225 3.05 -0.50 19.74
CA PRO A 225 2.19 -0.30 20.91
C PRO A 225 1.18 -1.44 21.09
N GLU A 226 0.91 -1.82 22.34
CA GLU A 226 0.08 -3.01 22.66
C GLU A 226 -1.29 -2.98 21.98
N TYR A 227 -1.93 -1.81 21.90
CA TYR A 227 -3.24 -1.67 21.28
C TYR A 227 -3.21 -1.96 19.77
N ILE A 228 -2.14 -1.58 19.06
CA ILE A 228 -1.94 -1.91 17.64
C ILE A 228 -1.66 -3.40 17.49
N THR A 229 -0.80 -3.95 18.35
CA THR A 229 -0.48 -5.38 18.36
C THR A 229 -1.73 -6.24 18.58
N LYS A 230 -2.63 -5.83 19.48
CA LYS A 230 -3.93 -6.50 19.70
C LYS A 230 -4.80 -6.50 18.44
N MET A 231 -4.91 -5.36 17.76
CA MET A 231 -5.65 -5.23 16.51
C MET A 231 -5.06 -6.16 15.44
N LEU A 232 -3.74 -6.08 15.20
CA LEU A 232 -3.06 -6.91 14.20
C LEU A 232 -3.24 -8.40 14.47
N ARG A 233 -3.02 -8.86 15.71
CA ARG A 233 -3.21 -10.27 16.10
C ARG A 233 -4.63 -10.77 15.84
N ARG A 234 -5.64 -9.95 16.15
CA ARG A 234 -7.05 -10.29 15.92
C ARG A 234 -7.34 -10.46 14.42
N SER A 235 -6.79 -9.58 13.60
CA SER A 235 -7.05 -9.55 12.15
C SER A 235 -6.17 -10.50 11.33
N LEU A 236 -5.02 -10.94 11.87
CA LEU A 236 -4.02 -11.73 11.16
C LEU A 236 -4.56 -13.05 10.55
N PRO A 237 -5.42 -13.85 11.22
CA PRO A 237 -6.00 -15.05 10.62
C PRO A 237 -6.83 -14.73 9.37
N LEU A 238 -7.63 -13.66 9.41
CA LEU A 238 -8.44 -13.22 8.28
C LEU A 238 -7.55 -12.69 7.16
N ALA A 239 -6.54 -11.87 7.47
CA ALA A 239 -5.57 -11.37 6.49
C ALA A 239 -4.87 -12.52 5.77
N ARG A 240 -4.38 -13.53 6.50
CA ARG A 240 -3.77 -14.74 5.91
C ARG A 240 -4.75 -15.53 5.03
N SER A 241 -6.02 -15.61 5.42
CA SER A 241 -7.06 -16.24 4.59
C SER A 241 -7.33 -15.46 3.30
N VAL A 242 -7.39 -14.12 3.36
CA VAL A 242 -7.56 -13.26 2.19
C VAL A 242 -6.38 -13.40 1.24
N TYR A 243 -5.17 -13.32 1.77
CA TYR A 243 -3.93 -13.47 1.01
C TYR A 243 -3.91 -14.80 0.24
N ARG A 244 -4.07 -15.93 0.95
CA ARG A 244 -4.01 -17.28 0.37
C ARG A 244 -5.12 -17.60 -0.64
N SER A 245 -6.28 -16.95 -0.51
CA SER A 245 -7.42 -17.18 -1.41
C SER A 245 -7.50 -16.19 -2.57
N SER A 246 -6.60 -15.20 -2.62
CA SER A 246 -6.62 -14.19 -3.67
C SER A 246 -6.08 -14.76 -4.97
N PRO A 247 -6.79 -14.59 -6.10
CA PRO A 247 -6.26 -14.96 -7.42
C PRO A 247 -5.08 -14.09 -7.86
N TRP A 248 -4.81 -12.98 -7.15
CA TRP A 248 -3.75 -12.03 -7.46
C TRP A 248 -2.48 -12.23 -6.61
N ILE A 249 -2.45 -13.27 -5.76
CA ILE A 249 -1.33 -13.54 -4.85
C ILE A 249 0.00 -13.74 -5.60
N GLU A 250 -0.02 -14.39 -6.75
CA GLU A 250 1.19 -14.64 -7.58
C GLU A 250 1.84 -13.35 -8.09
N ASN A 251 1.06 -12.27 -8.16
CA ASN A 251 1.55 -10.96 -8.58
C ASN A 251 2.07 -10.13 -7.41
N PHE A 252 1.96 -10.60 -6.17
CA PHE A 252 2.34 -9.86 -4.98
C PHE A 252 3.67 -10.37 -4.41
N MET A 253 4.57 -9.44 -4.13
CA MET A 253 5.86 -9.72 -3.52
C MET A 253 5.99 -8.94 -2.20
N PRO A 254 6.08 -9.63 -1.05
CA PRO A 254 6.32 -8.97 0.23
C PRO A 254 7.77 -8.51 0.35
N LEU A 255 7.98 -7.29 0.84
CA LEU A 255 9.29 -6.65 0.90
C LEU A 255 9.69 -6.32 2.34
N ILE A 256 11.00 -6.35 2.58
CA ILE A 256 11.68 -5.77 3.73
C ILE A 256 12.40 -4.53 3.21
N GLN A 257 11.97 -3.34 3.64
CA GLN A 257 12.63 -2.11 3.23
C GLN A 257 14.08 -2.05 3.75
N GLN A 258 15.01 -1.69 2.87
CA GLN A 258 16.42 -1.43 3.19
C GLN A 258 16.69 0.05 3.47
#